data_AF-A0A0U1DXN1-F1
#
_entry.id   AF-A0A0U1DXN1-F1
#
_cell.length_a   1.000
_cell.length_b   1.000
_cell.length_c   1.000
_cell.angle_alpha   90.00
_cell.angle_beta   90.00
_cell.angle_gamma   90.00
#
_symmetry.space_group_name_H-M   'P 1'
#
loop_
_entity.id
_entity.type
_entity.pdbx_description
1 polymer ?
#
loop_
_entity_poly.entity_id
_entity_poly.type
_entity_poly.pdbx_seq_one_letter_code
_entity_poly.pdbx_strand_id
1 'polypeptide(L)'
;MRVVAGIDVGNHTTEIVLARITDGVAEPITHGQAPTRGRKGSRDSLEGAAALLHRIEVDAQVRADELVLSRIRPVDTETAPLAPAPSPRSPVRSLRRPDASTPAGTGYAVGRHVPLSALTSEPQSGPVIVSVDGHTDFEVAAEAITTAVSEGWTVAGVLAAQDDAVLIGNRIPVDVPVVDEVVLDGLAPGVLVAVEVVAEGRAYRALADPIALCAALELGHEQIHDVAEFTRELADSPAIAVTARTEPPAPPAVDDDYVEFRIDGARVRYSPAQAHTILRREPPGSVVRIRLRSIPTADHEIAVDDAFFTDLAALDSGTWLRRGVAEARGTVVALLAADHVEDAATTLAELTGRPARTIATEPEAAARGARTTPGLPPNSVVCDIGGAIDLIGPRAHGHGGRCRGSPSPWRWHAC
;
A
#
# COMPACT_ATOMS: atom_id res chain seq x y z
N MET A 1 -8.68 23.26 46.16
CA MET A 1 -9.08 23.77 44.84
C MET A 1 -7.82 24.06 44.05
N ARG A 2 -7.74 23.62 42.79
CA ARG A 2 -6.61 23.90 41.89
C ARG A 2 -7.10 24.12 40.46
N VAL A 3 -6.41 24.95 39.68
CA VAL A 3 -6.68 25.14 38.25
C VAL A 3 -5.70 24.29 37.45
N VAL A 4 -6.22 23.52 36.51
CA VAL A 4 -5.43 22.62 35.65
C VAL A 4 -5.63 23.02 34.20
N ALA A 5 -4.55 23.06 33.42
CA ALA A 5 -4.61 23.16 31.97
C ALA A 5 -4.45 21.77 31.35
N GLY A 6 -5.49 21.27 30.68
CA GLY A 6 -5.37 20.14 29.76
C GLY A 6 -4.88 20.64 28.41
N ILE A 7 -3.76 20.12 27.93
CA ILE A 7 -3.11 20.54 26.69
C ILE A 7 -3.07 19.34 25.74
N ASP A 8 -3.61 19.54 24.54
CA ASP A 8 -3.54 18.60 23.43
C ASP A 8 -2.78 19.24 22.27
N VAL A 9 -1.74 18.57 21.79
CA VAL A 9 -0.91 19.03 20.68
C VAL A 9 -1.10 18.05 19.54
N GLY A 10 -2.05 18.35 18.65
CA GLY A 10 -2.33 17.59 17.44
C GLY A 10 -1.41 17.97 16.28
N ASN A 11 -1.57 17.29 15.14
CA ASN A 11 -0.77 17.55 13.93
C ASN A 11 -1.04 18.93 13.34
N HIS A 12 -2.30 19.39 13.38
CA HIS A 12 -2.73 20.67 12.79
C HIS A 12 -3.17 21.68 13.84
N THR A 13 -3.74 21.25 14.95
CA THR A 13 -4.26 22.11 16.01
C THR A 13 -3.63 21.77 17.35
N THR A 14 -3.32 22.80 18.12
CA THR A 14 -3.08 22.71 19.56
C THR A 14 -4.30 23.26 20.27
N GLU A 15 -4.84 22.48 21.21
CA GLU A 15 -6.07 22.77 21.94
C GLU A 15 -5.81 22.73 23.44
N ILE A 16 -6.38 23.70 24.17
CA ILE A 16 -6.18 23.82 25.62
C ILE A 16 -7.51 24.07 26.30
N VAL A 17 -7.76 23.35 27.40
CA VAL A 17 -8.88 23.57 28.30
C VAL A 17 -8.36 23.90 29.70
N LEU A 18 -8.77 25.04 30.25
CA LEU A 18 -8.58 25.35 31.67
C LEU A 18 -9.77 24.83 32.46
N ALA A 19 -9.51 24.09 33.52
CA ALA A 19 -10.54 23.56 34.41
C ALA A 19 -10.21 23.81 35.88
N ARG A 20 -11.24 24.10 36.68
CA ARG A 20 -11.17 24.16 38.13
C ARG A 20 -11.44 22.77 38.69
N ILE A 21 -10.55 22.30 39.56
CA ILE A 21 -10.70 21.03 40.25
C ILE A 21 -11.08 21.28 41.71
N THR A 22 -12.28 20.84 42.09
CA THR A 22 -12.83 20.91 43.45
C THR A 22 -13.31 19.52 43.85
N ASP A 23 -12.77 18.96 44.92
CA ASP A 23 -13.12 17.62 45.43
C ASP A 23 -13.12 16.50 44.37
N GLY A 24 -12.17 16.58 43.43
CA GLY A 24 -12.02 15.61 42.34
C GLY A 24 -12.94 15.84 41.13
N VAL A 25 -13.85 16.81 41.20
CA VAL A 25 -14.71 17.22 40.10
C VAL A 25 -14.00 18.28 39.27
N ALA A 26 -14.00 18.10 37.94
CA ALA A 26 -13.43 19.05 36.99
C ALA A 26 -14.54 19.91 36.36
N GLU A 27 -14.44 21.22 36.55
CA GLU A 27 -15.35 22.22 35.98
C GLU A 27 -14.59 23.06 34.94
N PRO A 28 -14.94 22.99 33.64
CA PRO A 28 -14.31 23.82 32.63
C PRO A 28 -14.51 25.32 32.91
N ILE A 29 -13.44 26.09 32.80
CA ILE A 29 -13.42 27.55 32.96
C ILE A 29 -13.45 28.21 31.57
N THR A 30 -12.48 27.85 30.74
CA THR A 30 -12.31 28.40 29.38
C THR A 30 -11.53 27.40 28.53
N HIS A 31 -11.51 27.62 27.22
CA HIS A 31 -10.73 26.84 26.27
C HIS A 31 -10.19 27.75 25.16
N GLY A 32 -9.23 27.24 24.40
CA GLY A 32 -8.74 27.90 23.20
C GLY A 32 -7.95 26.96 22.32
N GLN A 33 -7.78 27.36 21.07
CA GLN A 33 -7.03 26.60 20.08
C GLN A 33 -6.15 27.52 19.22
N ALA A 34 -5.14 26.95 18.60
CA ALA A 34 -4.30 27.60 17.59
C ALA A 34 -3.72 26.55 16.63
N PRO A 35 -3.31 26.93 15.41
CA PRO A 35 -2.54 26.04 14.55
C PRO A 35 -1.27 25.54 15.26
N THR A 36 -0.99 24.24 15.17
CA THR A 36 0.27 23.65 15.64
C THR A 36 1.42 24.23 14.84
N ARG A 37 2.49 24.64 15.53
CA ARG A 37 3.72 25.15 14.90
C ARG A 37 4.72 24.02 14.73
N GLY A 38 5.27 23.88 13.53
CA GLY A 38 6.22 22.80 13.24
C GLY A 38 5.61 21.41 13.41
N ARG A 39 6.48 20.41 13.60
CA ARG A 39 6.05 19.01 13.79
C ARG A 39 5.41 18.82 15.17
N LYS A 40 4.35 18.02 15.26
CA LYS A 40 3.72 17.60 16.52
C LYS A 40 4.77 17.10 17.53
N GLY A 41 4.83 17.73 18.70
CA GLY A 41 5.78 17.40 19.77
C GLY A 41 7.19 17.97 19.61
N SER A 42 7.48 18.70 18.53
CA SER A 42 8.72 19.50 18.41
C SER A 42 8.73 20.66 19.41
N ARG A 43 9.92 21.22 19.69
CA ARG A 43 10.06 22.40 20.54
C ARG A 43 9.19 23.57 20.07
N ASP A 44 9.14 23.84 18.76
CA ASP A 44 8.30 24.89 18.17
C ASP A 44 6.82 24.69 18.48
N SER A 45 6.34 23.44 18.44
CA SER A 45 4.95 23.10 18.78
C SER A 45 4.66 23.37 20.26
N LEU A 46 5.59 23.07 21.15
CA LEU A 46 5.46 23.26 22.59
C LEU A 46 5.58 24.74 22.98
N GLU A 47 6.42 25.52 22.29
CA GLU A 47 6.46 26.98 22.40
C GLU A 47 5.14 27.62 21.94
N GLY A 48 4.56 27.09 20.84
CA GLY A 48 3.22 27.45 20.38
C GLY A 48 2.15 27.18 21.45
N ALA A 49 2.19 26.00 22.08
CA ALA A 49 1.27 25.64 23.17
C ALA A 49 1.44 26.54 24.40
N ALA A 50 2.67 26.85 24.80
CA ALA A 50 2.93 27.77 25.91
C ALA A 50 2.42 29.20 25.63
N ALA A 51 2.58 29.69 24.40
CA ALA A 51 2.04 30.98 23.99
C ALA A 51 0.50 30.99 23.95
N LEU A 52 -0.12 29.91 23.47
CA LEU A 52 -1.57 29.72 23.50
C LEU A 52 -2.09 29.72 24.94
N LEU A 53 -1.45 28.97 25.84
CA LEU A 53 -1.79 28.93 27.26
C LEU A 53 -1.74 30.34 27.86
N HIS A 54 -0.64 31.07 27.64
CA HIS A 54 -0.50 32.42 28.17
C HIS A 54 -1.65 33.35 27.71
N ARG A 55 -2.01 33.28 26.42
CA ARG A 55 -3.14 34.06 25.88
C ARG A 55 -4.46 33.72 26.58
N ILE A 56 -4.78 32.44 26.69
CA ILE A 56 -6.03 31.97 27.34
C ILE A 56 -6.08 32.44 28.80
N GLU A 57 -4.96 32.39 29.52
CA GLU A 57 -4.89 32.82 30.91
C GLU A 57 -5.08 34.32 31.09
N VAL A 58 -4.50 35.12 30.20
CA VAL A 58 -4.67 36.58 30.19
C VAL A 58 -6.14 36.93 29.92
N ASP A 59 -6.73 36.31 28.89
CA ASP A 59 -8.12 36.57 28.49
C ASP A 59 -9.11 36.18 29.59
N ALA A 60 -8.89 35.04 30.26
CA ALA A 60 -9.75 34.57 31.35
C ALA A 60 -9.40 35.15 32.72
N GLN A 61 -8.28 35.88 32.84
CA GLN A 61 -7.72 36.35 34.11
C GLN A 61 -7.55 35.22 35.15
N VAL A 62 -7.20 34.02 34.69
CA VAL A 62 -7.02 32.81 35.51
C VAL A 62 -5.71 32.15 35.11
N ARG A 63 -4.89 31.77 36.09
CA ARG A 63 -3.65 31.04 35.87
C ARG A 63 -3.79 29.57 36.26
N ALA A 64 -3.25 28.66 35.46
CA ALA A 64 -3.15 27.25 35.79
C ALA A 64 -2.04 26.99 36.83
N ASP A 65 -2.35 26.15 37.81
CA ASP A 65 -1.41 25.67 38.83
C ASP A 65 -0.54 24.51 38.30
N GLU A 66 -1.12 23.64 37.46
CA GLU A 66 -0.44 22.51 36.83
C GLU A 66 -0.93 22.28 35.39
N LEU A 67 -0.08 21.66 34.59
CA LEU A 67 -0.35 21.30 33.20
C LEU A 67 -0.45 19.78 33.08
N VAL A 68 -1.42 19.29 32.30
CA VAL A 68 -1.57 17.87 32.01
C VAL A 68 -1.71 17.64 30.51
N LEU A 69 -1.05 16.59 30.03
CA LEU A 69 -0.95 16.28 28.61
C LEU A 69 -1.32 14.82 28.34
N SER A 70 -1.77 14.55 27.12
CA SER A 70 -1.71 13.22 26.52
C SER A 70 -0.27 12.91 26.07
N ARG A 71 0.08 11.62 25.97
CA ARG A 71 1.36 11.21 25.35
C ARG A 71 1.31 11.57 23.87
N ILE A 72 2.19 12.47 23.45
CA ILE A 72 2.28 12.91 22.06
C ILE A 72 2.94 11.80 21.23
N ARG A 73 2.24 11.36 20.19
CA ARG A 73 2.78 10.49 19.14
C ARG A 73 2.67 11.21 17.79
N PRO A 74 3.80 11.63 17.19
CA PRO A 74 3.79 12.23 15.86
C PRO A 74 3.32 11.20 14.82
N VAL A 75 2.42 11.64 13.94
CA VAL A 75 2.06 10.90 12.73
C VAL A 75 2.47 11.77 11.56
N ASP A 76 3.42 11.30 10.77
CA ASP A 76 3.88 12.01 9.58
C ASP A 76 3.05 11.51 8.39
N THR A 77 2.29 12.42 7.76
CA THR A 77 1.47 12.09 6.58
C THR A 77 2.03 12.82 5.37
N GLU A 78 2.39 12.07 4.33
CA GLU A 78 3.02 12.58 3.12
C GLU A 78 2.46 11.88 1.89
N THR A 79 2.53 12.53 0.72
CA THR A 79 2.17 11.89 -0.56
C THR A 79 3.43 11.48 -1.30
N ALA A 80 3.53 10.19 -1.63
CA ALA A 80 4.67 9.62 -2.36
C ALA A 80 4.23 9.16 -3.76
N PRO A 81 5.00 9.47 -4.82
CA PRO A 81 4.73 8.96 -6.16
C PRO A 81 5.20 7.51 -6.27
N LEU A 82 4.41 6.58 -5.73
CA LEU A 82 4.68 5.15 -5.84
C LEU A 82 4.03 4.61 -7.11
N ALA A 83 4.80 3.93 -7.95
CA ALA A 83 4.24 3.18 -9.06
C ALA A 83 3.39 2.01 -8.52
N PRO A 84 2.28 1.63 -9.17
CA PRO A 84 1.57 0.42 -8.81
C PRO A 84 2.48 -0.80 -9.03
N ALA A 85 2.40 -1.78 -8.14
CA ALA A 85 3.06 -3.06 -8.31
C ALA A 85 2.09 -4.21 -8.11
N PRO A 86 2.21 -5.29 -8.90
CA PRO A 86 1.42 -6.50 -8.68
C PRO A 86 1.64 -7.03 -7.27
N SER A 87 0.58 -7.59 -6.70
CA SER A 87 0.65 -8.25 -5.40
C SER A 87 1.81 -9.25 -5.35
N PRO A 88 2.71 -9.17 -4.35
CA PRO A 88 3.78 -10.17 -4.19
C PRO A 88 3.22 -11.54 -3.77
N ARG A 89 1.95 -11.61 -3.33
CA ARG A 89 1.21 -12.85 -3.05
C ARG A 89 0.48 -13.40 -4.27
N SER A 90 0.50 -12.71 -5.42
CA SER A 90 -0.16 -13.20 -6.62
C SER A 90 0.48 -14.52 -7.08
N PRO A 91 -0.31 -15.59 -7.30
CA PRO A 91 0.18 -16.87 -7.80
C PRO A 91 0.59 -16.81 -9.27
N VAL A 92 0.46 -15.63 -9.90
CA VAL A 92 0.88 -15.37 -11.28
C VAL A 92 1.77 -14.14 -11.36
N ARG A 93 2.47 -14.02 -12.49
CA ARG A 93 3.22 -12.81 -12.85
C ARG A 93 2.98 -12.42 -14.30
N SER A 94 2.90 -11.12 -14.57
CA SER A 94 3.00 -10.60 -15.94
C SER A 94 4.44 -10.73 -16.41
N LEU A 95 4.62 -11.21 -17.63
CA LEU A 95 5.89 -11.22 -18.34
C LEU A 95 6.04 -9.95 -19.19
N ARG A 96 4.93 -9.34 -19.62
CA ARG A 96 4.93 -8.13 -20.45
C ARG A 96 5.16 -6.89 -19.61
N ARG A 97 6.00 -5.97 -20.09
CA ARG A 97 6.19 -4.66 -19.46
C ARG A 97 4.91 -3.80 -19.56
N PRO A 98 4.58 -2.98 -18.55
CA PRO A 98 3.35 -2.18 -18.54
C PRO A 98 3.26 -1.11 -19.64
N ASP A 99 4.41 -0.58 -20.08
CA ASP A 99 4.55 0.49 -21.06
C ASP A 99 4.61 0.00 -22.52
N ALA A 100 4.70 -1.31 -22.72
CA ALA A 100 4.77 -1.90 -24.05
C ALA A 100 3.48 -1.63 -24.85
N SER A 101 3.59 -1.41 -26.17
CA SER A 101 2.45 -0.90 -26.96
C SER A 101 2.24 -1.53 -28.35
N THR A 102 3.12 -2.41 -28.79
CA THR A 102 3.25 -2.85 -30.19
C THR A 102 3.06 -4.36 -30.42
N PRO A 103 2.14 -5.05 -29.69
CA PRO A 103 1.93 -6.47 -29.91
C PRO A 103 1.38 -6.74 -31.32
N ALA A 104 1.51 -7.98 -31.80
CA ALA A 104 1.07 -8.38 -33.13
C ALA A 104 0.24 -9.66 -33.14
N GLY A 105 -0.45 -9.90 -34.24
CA GLY A 105 -1.46 -10.97 -34.35
C GLY A 105 -2.69 -10.67 -33.49
N THR A 106 -3.58 -11.65 -33.37
CA THR A 106 -4.74 -11.55 -32.47
C THR A 106 -5.11 -12.91 -31.89
N GLY A 107 -5.89 -12.90 -30.81
CA GLY A 107 -6.39 -14.11 -30.17
C GLY A 107 -5.67 -14.42 -28.87
N TYR A 108 -5.97 -15.58 -28.30
CA TYR A 108 -5.37 -16.04 -27.05
C TYR A 108 -4.93 -17.49 -27.19
N ALA A 109 -3.86 -17.84 -26.47
CA ALA A 109 -3.30 -19.17 -26.47
C ALA A 109 -2.71 -19.51 -25.11
N VAL A 110 -2.65 -20.80 -24.83
CA VAL A 110 -1.95 -21.36 -23.67
C VAL A 110 -1.07 -22.48 -24.20
N GLY A 111 0.19 -22.48 -23.79
CA GLY A 111 1.13 -23.51 -24.20
C GLY A 111 2.33 -23.61 -23.27
N ARG A 112 3.13 -24.65 -23.46
CA ARG A 112 4.40 -24.80 -22.74
C ARG A 112 5.43 -23.84 -23.32
N HIS A 113 6.16 -23.17 -22.43
CA HIS A 113 7.24 -22.28 -22.81
C HIS A 113 8.40 -23.06 -23.45
N VAL A 114 8.82 -22.64 -24.64
CA VAL A 114 9.99 -23.18 -25.33
C VAL A 114 10.87 -22.02 -25.82
N PRO A 115 12.11 -21.86 -25.32
CA PRO A 115 13.03 -20.90 -25.90
C PRO A 115 13.29 -21.18 -27.38
N LEU A 116 13.46 -20.15 -28.21
CA LEU A 116 13.74 -20.30 -29.64
C LEU A 116 14.93 -21.24 -29.90
N SER A 117 15.99 -21.13 -29.09
CA SER A 117 17.18 -21.98 -29.14
C SER A 117 16.94 -23.46 -28.78
N ALA A 118 15.79 -23.79 -28.19
CA ALA A 118 15.38 -25.14 -27.83
C ALA A 118 14.40 -25.76 -28.84
N LEU A 119 14.08 -25.07 -29.94
CA LEU A 119 13.36 -25.68 -31.05
C LEU A 119 14.31 -26.65 -31.77
N THR A 120 13.95 -27.93 -31.73
CA THR A 120 14.70 -29.03 -32.36
C THR A 120 13.87 -29.66 -33.47
N SER A 121 14.47 -30.56 -34.25
CA SER A 121 13.75 -31.35 -35.26
C SER A 121 12.81 -32.42 -34.69
N GLU A 122 12.73 -32.58 -33.36
CA GLU A 122 11.81 -33.50 -32.68
C GLU A 122 10.76 -32.67 -31.91
N PRO A 123 9.58 -32.43 -32.51
CA PRO A 123 8.56 -31.59 -31.90
C PRO A 123 8.01 -32.17 -30.60
N GLN A 124 7.80 -31.29 -29.62
CA GLN A 124 7.02 -31.65 -28.44
C GLN A 124 5.53 -31.76 -28.77
N SER A 125 4.82 -32.62 -28.05
CA SER A 125 3.36 -32.76 -28.20
C SER A 125 2.63 -31.59 -27.55
N GLY A 126 1.64 -31.05 -28.26
CA GLY A 126 0.75 -29.99 -27.79
C GLY A 126 1.23 -28.57 -28.15
N PRO A 127 0.42 -27.55 -27.79
CA PRO A 127 0.72 -26.16 -28.11
C PRO A 127 1.91 -25.63 -27.30
N VAL A 128 2.78 -24.87 -27.97
CA VAL A 128 3.94 -24.21 -27.36
C VAL A 128 3.88 -22.70 -27.51
N ILE A 129 4.43 -21.99 -26.52
CA ILE A 129 4.68 -20.56 -26.56
C ILE A 129 6.19 -20.36 -26.72
N VAL A 130 6.61 -19.83 -27.86
CA VAL A 130 8.02 -19.68 -28.20
C VAL A 130 8.55 -18.35 -27.67
N SER A 131 9.70 -18.32 -27.00
CA SER A 131 10.34 -17.05 -26.59
C SER A 131 11.56 -16.70 -27.44
N VAL A 132 11.63 -15.47 -27.92
CA VAL A 132 12.76 -14.87 -28.62
C VAL A 132 13.50 -13.96 -27.65
N ASP A 133 14.79 -14.20 -27.48
CA ASP A 133 15.64 -13.44 -26.55
C ASP A 133 16.02 -12.05 -27.08
N GLY A 134 16.70 -11.27 -26.23
CA GLY A 134 17.09 -9.89 -26.54
C GLY A 134 18.26 -9.72 -27.50
N HIS A 135 18.82 -10.81 -28.05
CA HIS A 135 20.01 -10.76 -28.91
C HIS A 135 19.81 -11.44 -30.26
N THR A 136 18.71 -12.16 -30.44
CA THR A 136 18.30 -12.73 -31.73
C THR A 136 17.60 -11.67 -32.58
N ASP A 137 18.05 -11.51 -33.82
CA ASP A 137 17.42 -10.64 -34.81
C ASP A 137 16.04 -11.19 -35.23
N PHE A 138 15.08 -10.30 -35.48
CA PHE A 138 13.71 -10.69 -35.82
C PHE A 138 13.61 -11.55 -37.10
N GLU A 139 14.51 -11.39 -38.07
CA GLU A 139 14.53 -12.20 -39.31
C GLU A 139 14.92 -13.64 -38.99
N VAL A 140 15.98 -13.80 -38.17
CA VAL A 140 16.45 -15.11 -37.72
C VAL A 140 15.38 -15.80 -36.86
N ALA A 141 14.72 -15.05 -35.98
CA ALA A 141 13.63 -15.57 -35.17
C ALA A 141 12.46 -16.06 -36.03
N ALA A 142 12.04 -15.27 -37.01
CA ALA A 142 10.94 -15.64 -37.91
C ALA A 142 11.29 -16.87 -38.77
N GLU A 143 12.52 -16.98 -39.27
CA GLU A 143 13.00 -18.15 -40.03
C GLU A 143 13.01 -19.42 -39.17
N ALA A 144 13.52 -19.33 -37.94
CA ALA A 144 13.56 -20.45 -37.00
C ALA A 144 12.14 -20.91 -36.60
N ILE A 145 11.22 -19.98 -36.33
CA ILE A 145 9.81 -20.31 -36.05
C ILE A 145 9.15 -20.97 -37.27
N THR A 146 9.38 -20.44 -38.47
CA THR A 146 8.86 -20.99 -39.73
C THR A 146 9.34 -22.43 -39.94
N THR A 147 10.64 -22.67 -39.71
CA THR A 147 11.25 -24.00 -39.81
C THR A 147 10.60 -24.95 -38.82
N ALA A 148 10.48 -24.56 -37.54
CA ALA A 148 9.85 -25.38 -36.52
C ALA A 148 8.37 -25.72 -36.87
N VAL A 149 7.60 -24.77 -37.37
CA VAL A 149 6.23 -25.04 -37.85
C VAL A 149 6.23 -26.08 -38.98
N SER A 150 7.17 -25.96 -39.94
CA SER A 150 7.29 -26.93 -41.04
C SER A 150 7.73 -28.33 -40.57
N GLU A 151 8.46 -28.41 -39.46
CA GLU A 151 8.88 -29.64 -38.80
C GLU A 151 7.79 -30.24 -37.89
N GLY A 152 6.65 -29.56 -37.74
CA GLY A 152 5.46 -30.07 -37.06
C GLY A 152 5.24 -29.53 -35.64
N TRP A 153 5.99 -28.51 -35.22
CA TRP A 153 5.71 -27.83 -33.94
C TRP A 153 4.37 -27.11 -33.98
N THR A 154 3.57 -27.27 -32.92
CA THR A 154 2.31 -26.53 -32.74
C THR A 154 2.59 -25.21 -32.04
N VAL A 155 3.17 -24.25 -32.75
CA VAL A 155 3.42 -22.90 -32.22
C VAL A 155 2.09 -22.18 -32.08
N ALA A 156 1.69 -21.87 -30.85
CA ALA A 156 0.40 -21.25 -30.52
C ALA A 156 0.52 -19.78 -30.14
N GLY A 157 1.73 -19.29 -29.86
CA GLY A 157 2.02 -17.90 -29.54
C GLY A 157 3.52 -17.65 -29.42
N VAL A 158 3.90 -16.37 -29.43
CA VAL A 158 5.29 -15.95 -29.38
C VAL A 158 5.48 -14.84 -28.34
N LEU A 159 6.58 -14.91 -27.59
CA LEU A 159 7.06 -13.86 -26.71
C LEU A 159 8.35 -13.30 -27.30
N ALA A 160 8.46 -11.99 -27.46
CA ALA A 160 9.69 -11.31 -27.86
C ALA A 160 10.21 -10.45 -26.71
N ALA A 161 11.49 -10.57 -26.38
CA ALA A 161 12.11 -9.70 -25.37
C ALA A 161 12.27 -8.25 -25.87
N GLN A 162 12.41 -8.07 -27.17
CA GLN A 162 12.53 -6.78 -27.86
C GLN A 162 11.18 -6.34 -28.44
N ASP A 163 11.10 -5.07 -28.87
CA ASP A 163 9.97 -4.45 -29.58
C ASP A 163 9.90 -4.90 -31.06
N ASP A 164 9.75 -6.21 -31.26
CA ASP A 164 9.83 -6.86 -32.58
C ASP A 164 8.55 -7.65 -32.95
N ALA A 165 7.47 -7.56 -32.15
CA ALA A 165 6.29 -8.41 -32.35
C ALA A 165 5.70 -8.26 -33.76
N VAL A 166 5.54 -7.03 -34.25
CA VAL A 166 5.03 -6.76 -35.61
C VAL A 166 5.96 -7.31 -36.68
N LEU A 167 7.28 -7.21 -36.49
CA LEU A 167 8.26 -7.66 -37.47
C LEU A 167 8.29 -9.19 -37.59
N ILE A 168 8.21 -9.89 -36.45
CA ILE A 168 8.14 -11.35 -36.37
C ILE A 168 6.79 -11.84 -36.90
N GLY A 169 5.68 -11.28 -36.40
CA GLY A 169 4.31 -11.69 -36.74
C GLY A 169 4.01 -11.59 -38.24
N ASN A 170 4.56 -10.59 -38.93
CA ASN A 170 4.40 -10.43 -40.38
C ASN A 170 5.18 -11.44 -41.24
N ARG A 171 6.06 -12.26 -40.62
CA ARG A 171 7.00 -13.14 -41.34
C ARG A 171 6.82 -14.63 -41.04
N ILE A 172 6.11 -14.98 -39.97
CA ILE A 172 5.82 -16.38 -39.62
C ILE A 172 4.57 -16.89 -40.37
N PRO A 173 4.48 -18.20 -40.67
CA PRO A 173 3.39 -18.76 -41.48
C PRO A 173 2.08 -19.00 -40.70
N VAL A 174 2.04 -18.65 -39.41
CA VAL A 174 0.93 -18.92 -38.49
C VAL A 174 0.37 -17.62 -37.93
N ASP A 175 -0.96 -17.52 -37.87
CA ASP A 175 -1.64 -16.38 -37.25
C ASP A 175 -1.81 -16.67 -35.75
N VAL A 176 -0.89 -16.13 -34.95
CA VAL A 176 -0.81 -16.35 -33.49
C VAL A 176 -0.56 -15.04 -32.76
N PRO A 177 -0.98 -14.91 -31.49
CA PRO A 177 -0.60 -13.77 -30.65
C PRO A 177 0.92 -13.70 -30.46
N VAL A 178 1.50 -12.54 -30.77
CA VAL A 178 2.91 -12.21 -30.55
C VAL A 178 2.97 -11.03 -29.58
N VAL A 179 3.56 -11.27 -28.40
CA VAL A 179 3.71 -10.27 -27.35
C VAL A 179 5.18 -9.88 -27.22
N ASP A 180 5.48 -8.61 -27.35
CA ASP A 180 6.83 -8.02 -27.24
C ASP A 180 7.12 -7.40 -25.88
N GLU A 181 8.37 -6.93 -25.75
CA GLU A 181 8.91 -6.29 -24.55
C GLU A 181 8.70 -7.14 -23.29
N VAL A 182 8.92 -8.44 -23.46
CA VAL A 182 8.70 -9.46 -22.45
C VAL A 182 9.96 -9.64 -21.59
N VAL A 183 9.79 -9.66 -20.27
CA VAL A 183 10.83 -10.04 -19.32
C VAL A 183 10.90 -11.57 -19.23
N LEU A 184 11.91 -12.15 -19.86
CA LEU A 184 12.15 -13.59 -19.88
C LEU A 184 12.92 -14.11 -18.65
N ASP A 185 13.48 -13.21 -17.84
CA ASP A 185 14.28 -13.59 -16.67
C ASP A 185 13.48 -14.45 -15.69
N GLY A 186 14.03 -15.61 -15.38
CA GLY A 186 13.40 -16.61 -14.52
C GLY A 186 12.20 -17.33 -15.14
N LEU A 187 11.95 -17.22 -16.46
CA LEU A 187 10.94 -18.02 -17.16
C LEU A 187 11.53 -19.38 -17.55
N ALA A 188 11.25 -20.41 -16.74
CA ALA A 188 11.79 -21.75 -16.98
C ALA A 188 11.18 -22.41 -18.24
N PRO A 189 11.94 -23.19 -19.02
CA PRO A 189 11.37 -24.01 -20.09
C PRO A 189 10.32 -25.00 -19.58
N GLY A 190 9.28 -25.26 -20.37
CA GLY A 190 8.24 -26.26 -20.10
C GLY A 190 7.09 -25.80 -19.19
N VAL A 191 7.21 -24.65 -18.53
CA VAL A 191 6.11 -24.07 -17.74
C VAL A 191 4.98 -23.56 -18.63
N LEU A 192 3.76 -23.53 -18.11
CA LEU A 192 2.62 -22.98 -18.84
C LEU A 192 2.72 -21.45 -18.93
N VAL A 193 2.44 -20.93 -20.12
CA VAL A 193 2.31 -19.50 -20.39
C VAL A 193 0.98 -19.29 -21.10
N ALA A 194 0.23 -18.30 -20.62
CA ALA A 194 -0.98 -17.81 -21.25
C ALA A 194 -0.68 -16.46 -21.93
N VAL A 195 -0.99 -16.36 -23.21
CA VAL A 195 -0.82 -15.15 -24.02
C VAL A 195 -2.15 -14.73 -24.63
N GLU A 196 -2.40 -13.43 -24.71
CA GLU A 196 -3.54 -12.86 -25.43
C GLU A 196 -3.12 -11.56 -26.09
N VAL A 197 -3.48 -11.37 -27.36
CA VAL A 197 -3.42 -10.09 -28.07
C VAL A 197 -4.83 -9.72 -28.49
N VAL A 198 -5.29 -8.58 -27.99
CA VAL A 198 -6.68 -8.13 -28.12
C VAL A 198 -6.85 -7.45 -29.48
N ALA A 199 -7.80 -7.95 -30.28
CA ALA A 199 -8.15 -7.32 -31.55
C ALA A 199 -8.65 -5.88 -31.33
N GLU A 200 -8.28 -4.97 -32.23
CA GLU A 200 -8.70 -3.58 -32.19
C GLU A 200 -10.24 -3.47 -32.14
N GLY A 201 -10.75 -2.60 -31.26
CA GLY A 201 -12.20 -2.41 -31.06
C GLY A 201 -12.89 -3.47 -30.20
N ARG A 202 -12.17 -4.49 -29.68
CA ARG A 202 -12.74 -5.49 -28.76
C ARG A 202 -12.68 -5.01 -27.30
N ALA A 203 -13.80 -5.17 -26.59
CA ALA A 203 -13.90 -4.85 -25.17
C ALA A 203 -13.55 -6.05 -24.25
N TYR A 204 -13.72 -7.29 -24.73
CA TYR A 204 -13.52 -8.49 -23.92
C TYR A 204 -12.09 -9.04 -24.01
N ARG A 205 -11.50 -9.39 -22.86
CA ARG A 205 -10.23 -10.11 -22.71
C ARG A 205 -10.47 -11.44 -22.01
N ALA A 206 -10.08 -12.54 -22.64
CA ALA A 206 -10.27 -13.88 -22.07
C ALA A 206 -9.40 -14.12 -20.83
N LEU A 207 -8.15 -13.64 -20.84
CA LEU A 207 -7.20 -13.84 -19.75
C LEU A 207 -7.33 -12.80 -18.62
N ALA A 208 -8.23 -11.82 -18.75
CA ALA A 208 -8.61 -10.93 -17.65
C ALA A 208 -9.72 -11.53 -16.75
N ASP A 209 -10.30 -12.67 -17.14
CA ASP A 209 -11.19 -13.43 -16.27
C ASP A 209 -10.36 -14.32 -15.31
N PRO A 210 -10.53 -14.17 -13.99
CA PRO A 210 -9.71 -14.92 -13.03
C PRO A 210 -9.95 -16.43 -13.05
N ILE A 211 -11.16 -16.88 -13.37
CA ILE A 211 -11.48 -18.30 -13.49
C ILE A 211 -10.80 -18.88 -14.74
N ALA A 212 -10.90 -18.17 -15.87
CA ALA A 212 -10.26 -18.57 -17.11
C ALA A 212 -8.73 -18.63 -16.97
N LEU A 213 -8.12 -17.63 -16.31
CA LEU A 213 -6.68 -17.60 -16.10
C LEU A 213 -6.21 -18.71 -15.13
N CYS A 214 -6.96 -18.98 -14.06
CA CYS A 214 -6.68 -20.11 -13.17
C CYS A 214 -6.74 -21.45 -13.91
N ALA A 215 -7.73 -21.64 -14.78
CA ALA A 215 -7.86 -22.86 -15.58
C ALA A 215 -6.73 -22.97 -16.63
N ALA A 216 -6.39 -21.87 -17.30
CA ALA A 216 -5.31 -21.81 -18.29
C ALA A 216 -3.95 -22.20 -17.69
N LEU A 217 -3.65 -21.74 -16.46
CA LEU A 217 -2.36 -21.96 -15.81
C LEU A 217 -2.38 -23.10 -14.78
N GLU A 218 -3.46 -23.88 -14.73
CA GLU A 218 -3.61 -25.04 -13.83
C GLU A 218 -3.38 -24.70 -12.33
N LEU A 219 -3.82 -23.51 -11.88
CA LEU A 219 -3.50 -22.98 -10.54
C LEU A 219 -4.38 -23.48 -9.40
N GLY A 220 -5.47 -24.18 -9.69
CA GLY A 220 -6.48 -24.57 -8.69
C GLY A 220 -7.50 -23.45 -8.38
N HIS A 221 -8.64 -23.84 -7.80
CA HIS A 221 -9.77 -22.92 -7.55
C HIS A 221 -9.55 -22.02 -6.32
N GLU A 222 -8.73 -22.47 -5.38
CA GLU A 222 -8.36 -21.74 -4.17
C GLU A 222 -7.61 -20.44 -4.47
N GLN A 223 -6.96 -20.35 -5.64
CA GLN A 223 -6.18 -19.19 -6.08
C GLN A 223 -7.03 -18.10 -6.74
N ILE A 224 -8.31 -18.36 -7.05
CA ILE A 224 -9.16 -17.44 -7.82
C ILE A 224 -9.24 -16.05 -7.19
N HIS A 225 -9.30 -15.95 -5.87
CA HIS A 225 -9.35 -14.66 -5.18
C HIS A 225 -8.06 -13.83 -5.34
N ASP A 226 -6.90 -14.48 -5.32
CA ASP A 226 -5.61 -13.82 -5.49
C ASP A 226 -5.38 -13.45 -6.95
N VAL A 227 -5.80 -14.31 -7.87
CA VAL A 227 -5.77 -14.02 -9.32
C VAL A 227 -6.72 -12.88 -9.69
N ALA A 228 -7.89 -12.77 -9.05
CA ALA A 228 -8.86 -11.70 -9.33
C ALA A 228 -8.34 -10.28 -9.00
N GLU A 229 -7.42 -10.15 -8.05
CA GLU A 229 -6.75 -8.87 -7.79
C GLU A 229 -5.80 -8.52 -8.94
N PHE A 230 -5.04 -9.50 -9.42
CA PHE A 230 -4.10 -9.35 -10.54
C PHE A 230 -4.80 -9.09 -11.87
N THR A 231 -5.88 -9.80 -12.20
CA THR A 231 -6.53 -9.64 -13.51
C THR A 231 -7.24 -8.30 -13.70
N ARG A 232 -7.55 -7.57 -12.61
CA ARG A 232 -8.06 -6.19 -12.74
C ARG A 232 -7.05 -5.28 -13.41
N GLU A 233 -5.76 -5.47 -13.16
CA GLU A 233 -4.68 -4.69 -13.81
C GLU A 233 -4.60 -5.00 -15.32
N LEU A 234 -5.06 -6.17 -15.75
CA LEU A 234 -5.04 -6.62 -17.14
C LEU A 234 -6.28 -6.19 -17.95
N ALA A 235 -7.32 -5.67 -17.30
CA ALA A 235 -8.63 -5.43 -17.93
C ALA A 235 -8.57 -4.44 -19.10
N ASP A 236 -7.66 -3.47 -19.05
CA ASP A 236 -7.47 -2.47 -20.10
C ASP A 236 -6.25 -2.77 -21.00
N SER A 237 -5.52 -3.87 -20.76
CA SER A 237 -4.31 -4.19 -21.50
C SER A 237 -4.61 -4.61 -22.96
N PRO A 238 -3.85 -4.13 -23.96
CA PRO A 238 -3.97 -4.58 -25.35
C PRO A 238 -3.34 -5.96 -25.58
N ALA A 239 -2.40 -6.37 -24.72
CA ALA A 239 -1.81 -7.68 -24.75
C ALA A 239 -1.46 -8.19 -23.34
N ILE A 240 -1.52 -9.50 -23.15
CA ILE A 240 -1.32 -10.19 -21.90
C ILE A 240 -0.32 -11.30 -22.15
N ALA A 241 0.71 -11.42 -21.31
CA ALA A 241 1.59 -12.57 -21.25
C ALA A 241 1.82 -12.91 -19.78
N VAL A 242 1.33 -14.06 -19.33
CA VAL A 242 1.27 -14.42 -17.90
C VAL A 242 1.72 -15.85 -17.71
N THR A 243 2.42 -16.10 -16.61
CA THR A 243 2.79 -17.45 -16.17
C THR A 243 2.58 -17.60 -14.66
N ALA A 244 2.52 -18.85 -14.20
CA ALA A 244 2.49 -19.17 -12.78
C ALA A 244 3.76 -18.64 -12.10
N ARG A 245 3.60 -18.05 -10.92
CA ARG A 245 4.70 -17.63 -10.07
C ARG A 245 5.16 -18.84 -9.25
N THR A 246 6.37 -19.31 -9.51
CA THR A 246 6.98 -20.42 -8.78
C THR A 246 7.69 -19.98 -7.50
N GLU A 247 8.12 -18.72 -7.45
CA GLU A 247 8.87 -18.15 -6.32
C GLU A 247 8.33 -16.76 -5.95
N PRO A 248 8.29 -16.40 -4.65
CA PRO A 248 7.99 -15.05 -4.22
C PRO A 248 8.95 -14.05 -4.88
N PRO A 249 8.52 -12.79 -5.14
CA PRO A 249 9.43 -11.75 -5.57
C PRO A 249 10.61 -11.62 -4.59
N ALA A 250 11.81 -11.41 -5.12
CA ALA A 250 12.96 -11.12 -4.29
C ALA A 250 12.69 -9.86 -3.44
N PRO A 251 13.09 -9.84 -2.16
CA PRO A 251 12.97 -8.65 -1.36
C PRO A 251 13.84 -7.51 -1.94
N PRO A 252 13.47 -6.23 -1.71
CA PRO A 252 14.30 -5.10 -2.11
C PRO A 252 15.73 -5.21 -1.57
N ALA A 253 16.70 -4.65 -2.30
CA ALA A 253 18.07 -4.59 -1.82
C ALA A 253 18.16 -3.70 -0.57
N VAL A 254 19.26 -3.82 0.19
CA VAL A 254 19.45 -3.08 1.46
C VAL A 254 19.37 -1.56 1.26
N ASP A 255 19.83 -1.08 0.11
CA ASP A 255 19.87 0.35 -0.21
C ASP A 255 18.61 0.86 -0.92
N ASP A 256 17.70 -0.02 -1.34
CA ASP A 256 16.45 0.36 -1.97
C ASP A 256 15.44 0.89 -0.95
N ASP A 257 14.40 1.57 -1.44
CA ASP A 257 13.23 1.85 -0.61
C ASP A 257 12.51 0.55 -0.27
N TYR A 258 12.10 0.40 0.98
CA TYR A 258 11.46 -0.81 1.47
C TYR A 258 10.49 -0.52 2.63
N VAL A 259 9.53 -1.42 2.78
CA VAL A 259 8.66 -1.53 3.95
C VAL A 259 8.88 -2.90 4.58
N GLU A 260 9.31 -2.93 5.84
CA GLU A 260 9.60 -4.17 6.57
C GLU A 260 8.40 -4.53 7.46
N PHE A 261 7.85 -5.71 7.20
CA PHE A 261 6.74 -6.28 7.94
C PHE A 261 7.22 -7.37 8.89
N ARG A 262 6.48 -7.55 9.99
CA ARG A 262 6.56 -8.70 10.87
C ARG A 262 5.37 -9.61 10.63
N ILE A 263 5.58 -10.65 9.82
CA ILE A 263 4.55 -11.63 9.41
C ILE A 263 4.94 -12.98 10.00
N ASP A 264 4.05 -13.61 10.75
CA ASP A 264 4.28 -14.91 11.43
C ASP A 264 5.57 -14.97 12.27
N GLY A 265 5.99 -13.82 12.81
CA GLY A 265 7.22 -13.68 13.62
C GLY A 265 8.50 -13.50 12.81
N ALA A 266 8.45 -13.61 11.48
CA ALA A 266 9.57 -13.32 10.58
C ALA A 266 9.52 -11.86 10.10
N ARG A 267 10.70 -11.28 9.80
CA ARG A 267 10.81 -9.97 9.15
C ARG A 267 10.94 -10.16 7.65
N VAL A 268 10.08 -9.50 6.89
CA VAL A 268 10.04 -9.58 5.43
C VAL A 268 9.97 -8.18 4.85
N ARG A 269 10.79 -7.90 3.83
CA ARG A 269 10.81 -6.61 3.14
C ARG A 269 10.08 -6.70 1.82
N TYR A 270 9.25 -5.70 1.56
CA TYR A 270 8.58 -5.48 0.28
C TYR A 270 8.92 -4.09 -0.23
N SER A 271 8.82 -3.88 -1.54
CA SER A 271 8.92 -2.52 -2.08
C SER A 271 7.72 -1.68 -1.59
N PRO A 272 7.85 -0.34 -1.50
CA PRO A 272 6.74 0.54 -1.14
C PRO A 272 5.49 0.32 -1.99
N ALA A 273 5.68 0.06 -3.29
CA ALA A 273 4.60 -0.25 -4.23
C ALA A 273 3.84 -1.54 -3.87
N GLN A 274 4.54 -2.57 -3.42
CA GLN A 274 3.95 -3.84 -2.98
C GLN A 274 3.28 -3.74 -1.61
N ALA A 275 3.76 -2.82 -0.76
CA ALA A 275 3.34 -2.71 0.64
C ALA A 275 1.84 -2.45 0.78
N HIS A 276 1.22 -1.67 -0.12
CA HIS A 276 -0.22 -1.39 -0.09
C HIS A 276 -1.06 -2.68 -0.09
N THR A 277 -0.74 -3.62 -0.98
CA THR A 277 -1.49 -4.88 -1.10
C THR A 277 -1.28 -5.81 0.10
N ILE A 278 -0.09 -5.77 0.70
CA ILE A 278 0.20 -6.53 1.93
C ILE A 278 -0.56 -5.93 3.13
N LEU A 279 -0.53 -4.61 3.30
CA LEU A 279 -1.20 -3.89 4.39
C LEU A 279 -2.69 -4.17 4.47
N ARG A 280 -3.38 -4.33 3.34
CA ARG A 280 -4.81 -4.67 3.31
C ARG A 280 -5.13 -6.04 3.95
N ARG A 281 -4.15 -6.91 4.08
CA ARG A 281 -4.31 -8.30 4.55
C ARG A 281 -3.66 -8.52 5.93
N GLU A 282 -2.73 -7.67 6.33
CA GLU A 282 -2.05 -7.75 7.61
C GLU A 282 -2.74 -6.88 8.68
N PRO A 283 -2.72 -7.28 9.96
CA PRO A 283 -3.28 -6.47 11.03
C PRO A 283 -2.47 -5.17 11.25
N PRO A 284 -3.08 -4.11 11.80
CA PRO A 284 -2.34 -2.93 12.25
C PRO A 284 -1.19 -3.29 13.20
N GLY A 285 -0.08 -2.59 13.09
CA GLY A 285 1.17 -2.81 13.82
C GLY A 285 2.08 -3.90 13.23
N SER A 286 1.82 -4.28 11.97
CA SER A 286 2.62 -5.27 11.25
C SER A 286 3.87 -4.65 10.62
N VAL A 287 3.85 -3.36 10.29
CA VAL A 287 5.03 -2.65 9.78
C VAL A 287 5.91 -2.24 10.96
N VAL A 288 7.22 -2.51 10.86
CA VAL A 288 8.17 -2.24 11.95
C VAL A 288 9.30 -1.29 11.55
N ARG A 289 9.61 -1.20 10.25
CA ARG A 289 10.58 -0.27 9.68
C ARG A 289 10.18 0.14 8.28
N ILE A 290 10.60 1.34 7.90
CA ILE A 290 10.46 1.84 6.55
C ILE A 290 11.71 2.63 6.15
N ARG A 291 12.03 2.54 4.87
CA ARG A 291 12.88 3.49 4.16
C ARG A 291 12.16 3.90 2.88
N LEU A 292 11.95 5.19 2.70
CA LEU A 292 11.27 5.76 1.54
C LEU A 292 11.85 7.15 1.24
N ARG A 293 12.80 7.23 0.30
CA ARG A 293 13.53 8.46 -0.08
C ARG A 293 12.64 9.61 -0.54
N SER A 294 11.44 9.30 -1.04
CA SER A 294 10.47 10.34 -1.43
C SER A 294 9.82 11.03 -0.23
N ILE A 295 9.99 10.52 0.99
CA ILE A 295 9.42 11.06 2.22
C ILE A 295 10.57 11.57 3.10
N PRO A 296 10.66 12.88 3.42
CA PRO A 296 11.79 13.43 4.18
C PRO A 296 12.02 12.76 5.53
N THR A 297 10.96 12.39 6.25
CA THR A 297 11.05 11.72 7.55
C THR A 297 11.51 10.27 7.46
N ALA A 298 11.43 9.65 6.27
CA ALA A 298 11.79 8.26 6.00
C ALA A 298 12.89 8.14 4.92
N ASP A 299 13.61 9.22 4.59
CA ASP A 299 14.71 9.21 3.62
C ASP A 299 15.82 8.21 4.03
N HIS A 300 16.00 8.12 5.34
CA HIS A 300 16.78 7.10 6.00
C HIS A 300 15.86 6.08 6.67
N GLU A 301 16.40 4.90 6.99
CA GLU A 301 15.65 3.89 7.74
C GLU A 301 15.14 4.46 9.07
N ILE A 302 13.84 4.36 9.30
CA ILE A 302 13.19 4.69 10.56
C ILE A 302 12.42 3.49 11.12
N ALA A 303 12.36 3.40 12.45
CA ALA A 303 11.45 2.48 13.13
C ALA A 303 10.06 3.11 13.21
N VAL A 304 9.05 2.29 12.94
CA VAL A 304 7.64 2.70 13.02
C VAL A 304 6.87 1.71 13.88
N ASP A 305 5.88 2.21 14.62
CA ASP A 305 4.89 1.37 15.27
C ASP A 305 3.88 0.83 14.24
N ASP A 306 3.61 1.61 13.17
CA ASP A 306 2.81 1.18 12.02
C ASP A 306 3.01 2.09 10.80
N ALA A 307 2.53 1.66 9.63
CA ALA A 307 2.46 2.50 8.43
C ALA A 307 1.23 2.17 7.59
N PHE A 308 0.63 3.18 6.98
CA PHE A 308 -0.53 3.04 6.10
C PHE A 308 -0.22 3.61 4.73
N PHE A 309 -0.62 2.89 3.69
CA PHE A 309 -0.43 3.26 2.29
C PHE A 309 -1.80 3.25 1.65
N THR A 310 -2.20 4.34 1.00
CA THR A 310 -3.47 4.45 0.28
C THR A 310 -3.19 4.90 -1.13
N ASP A 311 -3.38 4.00 -2.10
CA ASP A 311 -3.29 4.33 -3.52
C ASP A 311 -4.46 5.22 -3.93
N LEU A 312 -4.18 6.44 -4.37
CA LEU A 312 -5.20 7.39 -4.80
C LEU A 312 -5.89 6.95 -6.10
N ALA A 313 -5.26 6.10 -6.91
CA ALA A 313 -5.89 5.54 -8.10
C ALA A 313 -7.10 4.64 -7.76
N ALA A 314 -7.16 4.10 -6.54
CA ALA A 314 -8.33 3.37 -6.07
C ALA A 314 -9.56 4.28 -5.96
N LEU A 315 -9.39 5.57 -5.65
CA LEU A 315 -10.50 6.54 -5.55
C LEU A 315 -11.12 6.85 -6.91
N ASP A 316 -10.31 6.86 -7.97
CA ASP A 316 -10.75 7.02 -9.37
C ASP A 316 -11.59 5.83 -9.85
N SER A 317 -11.36 4.63 -9.29
CA SER A 317 -12.08 3.42 -9.67
C SER A 317 -13.47 3.29 -9.05
N GLY A 318 -13.74 4.02 -7.96
CA GLY A 318 -14.98 3.93 -7.19
C GLY A 318 -15.96 5.11 -7.34
N THR A 319 -15.56 6.23 -7.95
CA THR A 319 -16.36 7.46 -7.93
C THR A 319 -16.62 8.05 -9.31
N TRP A 320 -17.76 8.74 -9.41
CA TRP A 320 -18.34 9.44 -10.58
C TRP A 320 -17.47 10.59 -11.14
N LEU A 321 -16.17 10.58 -10.89
CA LEU A 321 -15.22 11.54 -11.43
C LEU A 321 -14.91 11.17 -12.88
N ARG A 322 -15.05 12.14 -13.79
CA ARG A 322 -14.50 11.95 -15.14
C ARG A 322 -12.99 11.75 -15.00
N ARG A 323 -12.44 10.69 -15.61
CA ARG A 323 -10.98 10.48 -15.73
C ARG A 323 -10.32 11.81 -16.12
N GLY A 324 -9.39 12.30 -15.29
CA GLY A 324 -8.68 13.57 -15.48
C GLY A 324 -9.21 14.80 -14.71
N VAL A 325 -10.25 14.67 -13.87
CA VAL A 325 -10.74 15.77 -13.00
C VAL A 325 -9.95 15.90 -11.69
N ALA A 326 -9.44 14.79 -11.17
CA ALA A 326 -8.54 14.76 -10.02
C ALA A 326 -7.21 14.12 -10.44
N GLU A 327 -6.11 14.65 -9.93
CA GLU A 327 -4.79 14.02 -10.09
C GLU A 327 -4.68 12.85 -9.09
N ALA A 328 -5.25 11.70 -9.45
CA ALA A 328 -5.23 10.49 -8.65
C ALA A 328 -3.90 9.72 -8.77
N ARG A 329 -2.81 10.41 -9.12
CA ARG A 329 -1.48 9.82 -9.26
C ARG A 329 -0.71 10.03 -7.95
N GLY A 330 -0.60 8.97 -7.16
CA GLY A 330 0.20 8.98 -5.95
C GLY A 330 -0.36 8.04 -4.89
N THR A 331 0.49 7.71 -3.92
CA THR A 331 0.11 6.97 -2.72
C THR A 331 0.25 7.90 -1.52
N VAL A 332 -0.83 8.06 -0.76
CA VAL A 332 -0.76 8.72 0.55
C VAL A 332 -0.16 7.74 1.53
N VAL A 333 0.89 8.18 2.22
CA VAL A 333 1.60 7.40 3.23
C VAL A 333 1.44 8.08 4.58
N ALA A 334 0.97 7.34 5.58
CA ALA A 334 0.93 7.79 6.96
C ALA A 334 1.86 6.91 7.79
N LEU A 335 2.83 7.54 8.46
CA LEU A 335 3.87 6.87 9.24
C LEU A 335 3.66 7.18 10.72
N LEU A 336 3.43 6.12 11.51
CA LEU A 336 3.39 6.23 12.96
C LEU A 336 4.79 5.95 13.49
N ALA A 337 5.56 7.01 13.74
CA ALA A 337 6.92 6.90 14.24
C ALA A 337 6.96 6.13 15.58
N ALA A 338 7.93 5.24 15.73
CA ALA A 338 8.13 4.50 16.98
C ALA A 338 8.64 5.43 18.11
N ASP A 339 9.35 6.49 17.74
CA ASP A 339 9.89 7.46 18.70
C ASP A 339 8.75 8.23 19.37
N HIS A 340 8.71 8.15 20.70
CA HIS A 340 7.83 8.97 21.51
C HIS A 340 8.53 10.27 21.89
N VAL A 341 7.78 11.36 21.96
CA VAL A 341 8.27 12.60 22.56
C VAL A 341 8.20 12.44 24.07
N GLU A 342 9.26 11.89 24.67
CA GLU A 342 9.33 11.59 26.10
C GLU A 342 9.43 12.85 26.97
N ASP A 343 9.89 13.97 26.41
CA ASP A 343 10.21 15.20 27.14
C ASP A 343 9.13 16.28 27.10
N ALA A 344 8.01 16.11 26.37
CA ALA A 344 7.04 17.18 26.14
C ALA A 344 6.52 17.86 27.41
N ALA A 345 6.24 17.07 28.46
CA ALA A 345 5.86 17.60 29.77
C ALA A 345 7.01 18.37 30.43
N THR A 346 8.23 17.83 30.40
CA THR A 346 9.43 18.50 30.92
C THR A 346 9.67 19.82 30.20
N THR A 347 9.64 19.84 28.86
CA THR A 347 9.82 21.05 28.06
C THR A 347 8.74 22.09 28.35
N LEU A 348 7.47 21.69 28.49
CA LEU A 348 6.41 22.63 28.87
C LEU A 348 6.57 23.14 30.30
N ALA A 349 7.07 22.31 31.22
CA ALA A 349 7.39 22.76 32.57
C ALA A 349 8.49 23.83 32.56
N GLU A 350 9.53 23.65 31.75
CA GLU A 350 10.60 24.63 31.55
C GLU A 350 10.08 25.92 30.91
N LEU A 351 9.30 25.81 29.82
CA LEU A 351 8.78 26.97 29.07
C LEU A 351 7.80 27.82 29.89
N THR A 352 7.05 27.21 30.80
CA THR A 352 5.97 27.88 31.55
C THR A 352 6.31 28.15 33.01
N GLY A 353 7.37 27.51 33.54
CA GLY A 353 7.75 27.52 34.94
C GLY A 353 6.76 26.82 35.87
N ARG A 354 6.03 25.80 35.37
CA ARG A 354 4.92 25.13 36.09
C ARG A 354 5.06 23.62 36.07
N PRO A 355 4.57 22.89 37.08
CA PRO A 355 4.52 21.44 37.04
C PRO A 355 3.69 20.97 35.84
N ALA A 356 4.27 20.08 35.02
CA ALA A 356 3.59 19.45 33.90
C ALA A 356 3.78 17.93 33.94
N ARG A 357 2.76 17.18 33.51
CA ARG A 357 2.80 15.71 33.50
C ARG A 357 1.95 15.10 32.39
N THR A 358 2.40 13.97 31.88
CA THR A 358 1.63 13.14 30.94
C THR A 358 0.74 12.19 31.73
N ILE A 359 -0.58 12.23 31.50
CA ILE A 359 -1.57 11.50 32.34
C ILE A 359 -2.36 10.41 31.61
N ALA A 360 -2.29 10.38 30.27
CA ALA A 360 -3.02 9.45 29.44
C ALA A 360 -2.31 9.26 28.09
N THR A 361 -2.68 8.22 27.35
CA THR A 361 -2.44 8.18 25.90
C THR A 361 -3.41 9.11 25.17
N GLU A 362 -3.08 9.52 23.95
CA GLU A 362 -3.94 10.33 23.10
C GLU A 362 -5.31 9.67 22.83
N PRO A 363 -5.40 8.37 22.46
CA PRO A 363 -6.70 7.70 22.32
C PRO A 363 -7.52 7.68 23.61
N GLU A 364 -6.89 7.54 24.78
CA GLU A 364 -7.61 7.56 26.06
C GLU A 364 -8.14 8.95 26.40
N ALA A 365 -7.38 10.01 26.10
CA ALA A 365 -7.81 11.38 26.30
C ALA A 365 -8.99 11.72 25.38
N ALA A 366 -8.86 11.41 24.08
CA ALA A 366 -9.92 11.62 23.09
C ALA A 366 -11.19 10.81 23.41
N ALA A 367 -11.07 9.54 23.84
CA ALA A 367 -12.21 8.74 24.28
C ALA A 367 -12.95 9.36 25.47
N ARG A 368 -12.22 9.95 26.43
CA ARG A 368 -12.83 10.64 27.58
C ARG A 368 -13.50 11.94 27.17
N GLY A 369 -12.84 12.72 26.30
CA GLY A 369 -13.40 13.96 25.75
C GLY A 369 -14.71 13.70 25.02
N ALA A 370 -14.73 12.74 24.09
CA ALA A 370 -15.92 12.40 23.35
C ALA A 370 -17.11 11.98 24.24
N ARG A 371 -16.86 11.26 25.34
CA ARG A 371 -17.90 10.84 26.32
C ARG A 371 -18.59 12.00 27.04
N THR A 372 -18.07 13.22 26.93
CA THR A 372 -18.76 14.43 27.41
C THR A 372 -19.86 14.90 26.45
N THR A 373 -19.91 14.36 25.23
CA THR A 373 -20.96 14.67 24.24
C THR A 373 -22.31 14.20 24.75
N PRO A 374 -23.31 15.10 24.89
CA PRO A 374 -24.63 14.73 25.37
C PRO A 374 -25.27 13.65 24.50
N GLY A 375 -25.78 12.59 25.15
CA GLY A 375 -26.48 11.50 24.48
C GLY A 375 -25.58 10.48 23.76
N LEU A 376 -24.25 10.55 23.92
CA LEU A 376 -23.35 9.59 23.29
C LEU A 376 -23.55 8.17 23.86
N PRO A 377 -23.86 7.16 23.02
CA PRO A 377 -23.96 5.78 23.46
C PRO A 377 -22.64 5.22 24.06
N PRO A 378 -22.69 4.33 25.07
CA PRO A 378 -21.49 3.79 25.73
C PRO A 378 -20.50 3.04 24.83
N ASN A 379 -20.99 2.52 23.69
CA ASN A 379 -20.23 1.73 22.72
C ASN A 379 -19.89 2.51 21.44
N SER A 380 -20.05 3.84 21.46
CA SER A 380 -19.64 4.66 20.33
C SER A 380 -18.13 4.60 20.10
N VAL A 381 -17.77 4.60 18.82
CA VAL A 381 -16.40 4.81 18.36
C VAL A 381 -16.25 6.29 18.04
N VAL A 382 -15.14 6.89 18.45
CA VAL A 382 -14.77 8.26 18.06
C VAL A 382 -13.91 8.16 16.82
N CYS A 383 -14.26 8.94 15.80
CA CYS A 383 -13.48 9.07 14.58
C CYS A 383 -12.93 10.50 14.55
N ASP A 384 -11.61 10.64 14.74
CA ASP A 384 -10.91 11.90 14.53
C ASP A 384 -10.46 11.96 13.07
N ILE A 385 -10.90 13.00 12.37
CA ILE A 385 -10.70 13.17 10.93
C ILE A 385 -9.81 14.40 10.74
N GLY A 386 -8.53 14.15 10.50
CA GLY A 386 -7.52 15.17 10.21
C GLY A 386 -6.72 14.80 8.95
N GLY A 387 -5.39 14.95 9.03
CA GLY A 387 -4.48 14.43 7.99
C GLY A 387 -4.45 12.91 7.93
N ALA A 388 -4.76 12.25 9.05
CA ALA A 388 -5.04 10.83 9.16
C ALA A 388 -6.46 10.63 9.73
N ILE A 389 -6.97 9.41 9.66
CA ILE A 389 -8.24 9.02 10.28
C ILE A 389 -7.92 8.12 11.47
N ASP A 390 -8.13 8.63 12.68
CA ASP A 390 -7.88 7.91 13.92
C ASP A 390 -9.19 7.41 14.52
N LEU A 391 -9.25 6.09 14.77
CA LEU A 391 -10.43 5.43 15.34
C LEU A 391 -10.19 4.99 16.78
N ILE A 392 -11.04 5.48 17.68
CA ILE A 392 -10.92 5.25 19.11
C ILE A 392 -12.14 4.48 19.59
N GLY A 393 -11.93 3.19 19.89
CA GLY A 393 -12.96 2.29 20.38
C GLY A 393 -13.21 2.40 21.89
N PRO A 394 -14.31 1.80 22.39
CA PRO A 394 -14.55 1.66 23.82
C PRO A 394 -13.45 0.78 24.46
N ARG A 395 -12.93 1.19 25.64
CA ARG A 395 -11.94 0.39 26.39
C ARG A 395 -12.47 -1.03 26.61
N ALA A 396 -11.68 -2.03 26.22
CA ALA A 396 -11.93 -3.41 26.63
C ALA A 396 -11.85 -3.48 28.16
N HIS A 397 -12.97 -3.76 28.83
CA HIS A 397 -12.96 -4.01 30.27
C HIS A 397 -12.13 -5.28 30.54
N GLY A 398 -11.01 -5.11 31.25
CA GLY A 398 -10.13 -6.20 31.64
C GLY A 398 -10.83 -7.18 32.58
N HIS A 399 -11.06 -8.39 32.11
CA HIS A 399 -10.98 -9.58 32.95
C HIS A 399 -9.72 -10.34 32.57
N GLY A 400 -8.92 -10.67 33.60
CA GLY A 400 -7.69 -11.43 33.47
C GLY A 400 -7.95 -12.77 32.79
N GLY A 401 -7.60 -12.84 31.52
CA GLY A 401 -7.59 -14.05 30.72
C GLY A 401 -6.61 -13.83 29.58
N ARG A 402 -5.59 -14.68 29.48
CA ARG A 402 -4.73 -14.73 28.30
C ARG A 402 -5.61 -14.95 27.08
N CYS A 403 -5.82 -13.93 26.24
CA CYS A 403 -6.38 -14.15 24.91
C CYS A 403 -5.28 -14.70 24.00
N ARG A 404 -5.10 -16.03 24.04
CA ARG A 404 -4.61 -16.79 22.88
C ARG A 404 -5.82 -17.07 21.98
N GLY A 405 -5.75 -16.61 20.73
CA GLY A 405 -6.47 -17.13 19.56
C GLY A 405 -7.98 -16.85 19.47
N SER A 406 -8.39 -15.95 18.58
CA SER A 406 -8.73 -16.31 17.20
C SER A 406 -9.02 -15.04 16.38
N PRO A 407 -8.63 -14.99 15.09
CA PRO A 407 -8.88 -13.86 14.22
C PRO A 407 -10.26 -13.99 13.59
N SER A 408 -11.07 -12.93 13.64
CA SER A 408 -12.31 -12.85 12.87
C SER A 408 -12.55 -11.40 12.44
N PRO A 409 -13.03 -11.18 11.21
CA PRO A 409 -12.42 -10.22 10.30
C PRO A 409 -13.28 -8.96 10.23
N TRP A 410 -12.75 -7.83 10.67
CA TRP A 410 -13.24 -6.56 10.19
C TRP A 410 -12.49 -6.26 8.89
N ARG A 411 -13.04 -6.78 7.79
CA ARG A 411 -12.64 -6.41 6.43
C ARG A 411 -12.88 -4.91 6.28
N TRP A 412 -11.81 -4.14 6.22
CA TRP A 412 -11.86 -2.75 5.81
C TRP A 412 -11.95 -2.69 4.28
N HIS A 413 -13.14 -2.42 3.78
CA HIS A 413 -13.28 -1.71 2.52
C HIS A 413 -13.13 -0.23 2.87
N ALA A 414 -12.00 0.37 2.49
CA ALA A 414 -11.96 1.80 2.28
C ALA A 414 -13.05 2.14 1.24
N CYS A 415 -13.89 3.13 1.54
CA CYS A 415 -14.78 3.72 0.55
C CYS A 415 -13.98 4.44 -0.52
#